data_AF-A0A4R3A2M4-F1
#
_entry.id   AF-A0A4R3A2M4-F1
#
_cell.length_a   1.000
_cell.length_b   1.000
_cell.length_c   1.000
_cell.angle_alpha   90.00
_cell.angle_beta   90.00
_cell.angle_gamma   90.00
#
_symmetry.space_group_name_H-M   'P 1'
#
loop_
_entity.id
_entity.type
_entity.pdbx_description
1 polymer ?
#
loop_
_entity_poly.entity_id
_entity_poly.type
_entity_poly.pdbx_seq_one_letter_code
_entity_poly.pdbx_strand_id
1 'polypeptide(L)' 'MISGLGHASGVEQSRQNIAYIHEMLGQLRLVAQLEGADMLCYLIEMACVEAGDLQAGRRSLSPTRRNNPERRP' A
#
# COMPACT_ATOMS: atom_id res chain seq x y z
N MET A 1 29.58 -17.70 17.58
CA MET A 1 28.86 -17.59 16.30
C MET A 1 28.19 -16.24 16.29
N ILE A 2 28.55 -15.38 15.34
CA ILE A 2 28.14 -13.98 15.30
C ILE A 2 26.66 -13.87 14.90
N SER A 3 25.81 -13.41 15.82
CA SER A 3 24.43 -13.03 15.53
C SER A 3 24.44 -11.69 14.80
N GLY A 4 24.58 -11.73 13.49
CA GLY A 4 24.46 -10.55 12.63
C GLY A 4 23.79 -10.92 11.32
N LEU A 5 22.47 -10.74 11.24
CA LEU A 5 21.69 -10.52 10.01
C LEU A 5 20.22 -10.39 10.41
N GLY A 6 19.49 -9.31 10.22
CA GLY A 6 19.71 -7.98 9.67
C GLY A 6 18.38 -7.27 9.88
N HIS A 7 18.40 -6.00 10.32
CA HIS A 7 17.18 -5.20 10.31
C HIS A 7 16.66 -5.21 8.87
N ALA A 8 15.47 -5.75 8.63
CA ALA A 8 14.81 -5.59 7.34
C ALA A 8 14.84 -4.09 7.04
N SER A 9 15.58 -3.70 5.99
CA SER A 9 15.66 -2.29 5.61
C SER A 9 14.23 -1.76 5.51
N GLY A 10 13.95 -0.54 5.98
CA GLY A 10 12.58 -0.03 6.00
C GLY A 10 11.86 -0.12 4.64
N VAL A 11 12.64 -0.18 3.56
CA VAL A 11 12.18 -0.44 2.19
C VAL A 11 11.64 -1.86 2.02
N GLU A 12 12.34 -2.90 2.46
CA GLU A 12 11.88 -4.29 2.36
C GLU A 12 10.63 -4.54 3.20
N GLN A 13 10.56 -3.97 4.40
CA GLN A 13 9.34 -3.99 5.20
C GLN A 13 8.18 -3.27 4.50
N SER A 14 8.45 -2.13 3.87
CA SER A 14 7.44 -1.40 3.09
C SER A 14 6.95 -2.23 1.90
N ARG A 15 7.83 -2.90 1.17
CA ARG A 15 7.45 -3.78 0.04
C ARG A 15 6.58 -4.95 0.51
N GLN A 16 6.91 -5.57 1.65
CA GLN A 16 6.09 -6.61 2.26
C GLN A 16 4.71 -6.08 2.66
N ASN A 17 4.64 -4.88 3.24
CA ASN A 17 3.36 -4.26 3.60
C ASN A 17 2.50 -3.97 2.35
N ILE A 18 3.10 -3.49 1.26
CA ILE A 18 2.38 -3.27 0.00
C ILE A 18 1.94 -4.61 -0.64
N ALA A 19 2.77 -5.66 -0.56
CA ALA A 19 2.41 -7.01 -0.99
C ALA A 19 1.16 -7.52 -0.24
N TYR A 20 1.15 -7.35 1.08
CA TYR A 20 0.03 -7.70 1.93
C TYR A 20 -1.25 -6.91 1.59
N ILE A 21 -1.13 -5.59 1.40
CA ILE A 21 -2.26 -4.75 0.97
C ILE A 21 -2.82 -5.22 -0.37
N HIS A 22 -1.95 -5.56 -1.33
CA HIS A 22 -2.39 -6.01 -2.66
C HIS A 22 -3.18 -7.33 -2.58
N GLU A 23 -2.74 -8.27 -1.74
CA GLU A 23 -3.47 -9.52 -1.49
C GLU A 23 -4.86 -9.25 -0.87
N MET A 24 -4.92 -8.38 0.15
CA MET A 24 -6.18 -7.98 0.77
C MET A 24 -7.16 -7.34 -0.22
N LEU A 25 -6.66 -6.45 -1.09
CA LEU A 25 -7.50 -5.82 -2.11
C LEU A 25 -8.11 -6.86 -3.07
N GLY A 26 -7.36 -7.92 -3.40
CA GLY A 26 -7.89 -9.05 -4.17
C GLY A 26 -9.06 -9.74 -3.48
N GLN A 27 -8.95 -9.99 -2.16
CA GLN A 27 -10.04 -10.58 -1.37
C GLN A 27 -11.26 -9.64 -1.30
N LEU A 28 -11.04 -8.34 -1.06
CA LEU A 28 -12.12 -7.35 -0.97
C LEU A 28 -12.85 -7.16 -2.30
N ARG A 29 -12.14 -7.27 -3.43
CA ARG A 29 -12.77 -7.21 -4.76
C ARG A 29 -13.80 -8.31 -4.93
N LEU A 30 -13.46 -9.54 -4.51
CA LEU A 30 -14.39 -10.67 -4.58
C LEU A 30 -15.65 -10.39 -3.77
N VAL A 31 -15.50 -9.87 -2.55
CA VAL A 31 -16.65 -9.50 -1.70
C VAL A 31 -17.50 -8.40 -2.36
N ALA A 32 -16.87 -7.33 -2.86
CA ALA A 32 -17.59 -6.25 -3.54
C ALA A 32 -18.35 -6.72 -4.79
N GLN A 33 -17.77 -7.66 -5.54
CA GLN A 33 -18.44 -8.28 -6.69
C GLN A 33 -19.65 -9.11 -6.28
N LEU A 34 -19.54 -9.89 -5.21
CA LEU A 34 -20.66 -10.69 -4.68
C LEU A 34 -21.84 -9.83 -4.21
N GLU A 35 -21.55 -8.65 -3.65
CA GLU A 35 -22.55 -7.69 -3.19
C GLU A 35 -23.09 -6.78 -4.31
N GLY A 36 -22.61 -6.92 -5.55
CA GLY A 36 -23.02 -6.06 -6.67
C GLY A 36 -22.62 -4.58 -6.51
N ALA A 37 -21.56 -4.31 -5.75
CA ALA A 37 -21.09 -2.96 -5.45
C ALA A 37 -20.12 -2.47 -6.55
N ASP A 38 -20.64 -2.16 -7.74
CA ASP A 38 -19.83 -1.87 -8.94
C ASP A 38 -18.80 -0.74 -8.75
N MET A 39 -19.22 0.40 -8.18
CA MET A 39 -18.32 1.52 -7.91
C MET A 39 -17.21 1.15 -6.91
N LEU A 40 -17.52 0.30 -5.93
CA LEU A 40 -16.53 -0.17 -4.97
C LEU A 40 -15.55 -1.14 -5.62
N CYS A 41 -16.03 -2.06 -6.47
CA CYS A 41 -15.19 -2.96 -7.25
C CYS A 41 -14.20 -2.17 -8.11
N TYR A 42 -14.67 -1.13 -8.80
CA TYR A 42 -13.82 -0.26 -9.60
C TYR A 42 -12.71 0.41 -8.76
N LEU A 43 -13.07 0.98 -7.61
CA LEU A 43 -12.08 1.63 -6.73
C LEU A 43 -11.03 0.64 -6.21
N ILE A 44 -11.45 -0.58 -5.88
CA ILE A 44 -10.53 -1.64 -5.44
C ILE A 44 -9.62 -2.08 -6.59
N GLU A 45 -10.12 -2.22 -7.81
CA GLU A 45 -9.30 -2.53 -8.98
C GLU A 45 -8.25 -1.46 -9.25
N MET A 46 -8.62 -0.18 -9.17
CA MET A 46 -7.67 0.92 -9.32
C MET A 46 -6.62 0.91 -8.21
N ALA A 47 -7.01 0.56 -6.98
CA ALA A 47 -6.07 0.40 -5.87
C ALA A 47 -5.12 -0.79 -6.08
N CYS A 48 -5.55 -1.89 -6.68
CA CYS A 48 -4.67 -3.01 -7.05
C CYS A 48 -3.62 -2.59 -8.07
N VAL A 49 -4.00 -1.84 -9.11
CA VAL A 49 -3.06 -1.30 -10.10
C VAL A 49 -2.00 -0.42 -9.42
N GLU A 50 -2.43 0.48 -8.53
CA GLU A 50 -1.52 1.32 -7.76
C GLU A 50 -0.56 0.49 -6.88
N ALA A 51 -1.08 -0.51 -6.16
CA ALA A 51 -0.27 -1.38 -5.30
C ALA A 51 0.77 -2.17 -6.11
N GLY A 52 0.41 -2.64 -7.31
CA GLY A 52 1.33 -3.29 -8.24
C GLY A 52 2.45 -2.36 -8.71
N ASP A 53 2.10 -1.12 -9.09
CA ASP A 53 3.09 -0.11 -9.50
C ASP A 53 4.03 0.28 -8.35
N LEU A 54 3.53 0.34 -7.11
CA LEU A 54 4.33 0.57 -5.91
C LEU A 54 5.31 -0.59 -5.62
N GLN A 55 4.87 -1.85 -5.77
CA GLN A 55 5.77 -3.03 -5.59
C GLN A 55 6.86 -3.10 -6.64
N ALA A 56 6.52 -2.75 -7.89
CA ALA A 56 7.45 -2.68 -9.02
C ALA A 56 8.41 -1.48 -8.93
N GLY A 57 8.24 -0.59 -7.94
CA GLY A 57 9.05 0.61 -7.78
C GLY A 57 8.79 1.67 -8.85
N ARG A 58 7.66 1.58 -9.57
CA ARG A 58 7.27 2.52 -10.64
C ARG A 58 6.68 3.81 -10.09
N ARG A 59 6.17 3.76 -8.85
CA ARG A 59 5.80 4.94 -8.03
C ARG A 59 6.51 4.86 -6.69
N SER A 60 7.04 5.99 -6.23
CA SER A 60 7.44 6.13 -4.84
C SER A 60 6.22 6.52 -4.02
N LEU A 61 6.04 5.92 -2.84
CA LEU A 61 5.14 6.45 -1.84
C LEU A 61 5.57 7.89 -1.59
N SER A 62 4.75 8.86 -1.98
CA SER A 62 5.05 10.26 -1.69
C SER A 62 5.23 10.37 -0.18
N PRO A 63 6.39 10.82 0.34
CA PRO A 63 6.48 11.16 1.74
C PRO A 63 5.62 12.38 1.89
N THR A 64 4.34 12.19 2.20
CA THR A 64 3.45 13.28 2.54
C THR A 64 4.02 13.91 3.79
N ARG A 65 4.89 14.91 3.58
CA ARG A 65 5.24 15.93 4.54
C ARG A 65 3.95 16.69 4.78
N ARG A 66 3.15 16.19 5.73
CA ARG A 66 2.05 16.93 6.32
C ARG A 66 2.69 18.07 7.10
N ASN A 67 3.03 19.15 6.40
CA ASN A 67 3.37 20.42 7.01
C ASN A 67 2.15 20.79 7.87
N ASN A 68 2.33 20.74 9.18
CA ASN A 68 1.45 21.37 10.15
C ASN A 68 1.81 22.86 10.17
N PRO A 69 1.00 23.78 9.61
CA PRO A 69 1.19 25.20 9.86
C PRO A 69 0.64 25.52 11.25
N GLU A 70 1.32 25.06 12.30
CA GLU A 70 1.01 25.50 13.66
C GLU A 70 1.72 26.83 13.94
N ARG A 71 0.91 27.82 14.36
CA ARG A 71 1.21 28.96 15.25
C ARG A 71 1.72 30.27 14.66
N ARG A 72 0.79 31.23 14.52
CA ARG A 72 0.84 32.60 15.09
C ARG A 72 -0.50 33.32 14.84
N PRO A 73 -0.94 34.27 15.68
CA PRO A 73 -0.22 35.49 16.07
C PRO A 73 0.58 35.41 17.38
#